data_AF-A0A1F2QVR4-F1
#
_entry.id   AF-A0A1F2QVR4-F1
#
_cell.length_a   1.000
_cell.length_b   1.000
_cell.length_c   1.000
_cell.angle_alpha   90.00
_cell.angle_beta   90.00
_cell.angle_gamma   90.00
#
_symmetry.space_group_name_H-M   'P 1'
#
loop_
_entity.id
_entity.type
_entity.pdbx_description
1 polymer ?
#
loop_
_entity_poly.entity_id
_entity_poly.type
_entity_poly.pdbx_seq_one_letter_code
_entity_poly.pdbx_strand_id
1 'polypeptide(L)'
;MLGLLGWLVPGLGHLLQKKFDRAAVFFVSICALAALGLAMGAKLYGPPFVRDQGLFLFLLHVLGFVGDLGAGLLFFAARFQGLGQVYLSRAVGDYGTVFFLAAGLLNLLTALDAYDVAVGKKE
;
A
#
# COMPACT_ATOMS: atom_id res chain seq x y z
N MET A 1 5.70 14.40 -13.06
CA MET A 1 6.08 14.61 -11.65
C MET A 1 4.94 14.35 -10.66
N LEU A 2 3.67 14.64 -11.00
CA LEU A 2 2.51 14.38 -10.12
C LEU A 2 2.30 12.91 -9.73
N GLY A 3 2.53 11.94 -10.64
CA GLY A 3 2.35 10.51 -10.34
C GLY A 3 3.30 9.95 -9.27
N LEU A 4 4.54 10.46 -9.20
CA LEU A 4 5.53 10.04 -8.20
C LEU A 4 5.20 10.60 -6.81
N LEU A 5 4.70 11.84 -6.75
CA LEU A 5 4.26 12.48 -5.51
C LEU A 5 2.96 11.87 -4.97
N GLY A 6 2.02 11.52 -5.87
CA GLY A 6 0.78 10.82 -5.51
C GLY A 6 1.00 9.37 -5.08
N TRP A 7 2.06 8.71 -5.58
CA TRP A 7 2.46 7.39 -5.09
C TRP A 7 3.15 7.46 -3.72
N LEU A 8 4.03 8.46 -3.51
CA LEU A 8 4.80 8.57 -2.28
C LEU A 8 3.91 8.86 -1.06
N VAL A 9 2.95 9.76 -1.19
CA VAL A 9 2.00 10.08 -0.11
C VAL A 9 0.58 9.86 -0.60
N PRO A 10 -0.20 8.99 0.07
CA PRO A 10 -1.59 8.75 -0.30
C PRO A 10 -2.37 10.06 -0.42
N GLY A 11 -3.18 10.21 -1.48
CA GLY A 11 -4.05 11.38 -1.68
C GLY A 11 -3.37 12.71 -2.05
N LEU A 12 -2.03 12.80 -2.08
CA LEU A 12 -1.32 14.06 -2.37
C LEU A 12 -1.49 14.49 -3.84
N GLY A 13 -1.74 13.53 -4.75
CA GLY A 13 -2.05 13.80 -6.16
C GLY A 13 -3.35 14.61 -6.37
N HIS A 14 -4.39 14.35 -5.58
CA HIS A 14 -5.66 15.10 -5.65
C HIS A 14 -5.62 16.41 -4.87
N LEU A 15 -4.79 16.47 -3.83
CA LEU A 15 -4.53 17.69 -3.06
C LEU A 15 -3.87 18.76 -3.94
N LEU A 16 -2.98 18.34 -4.85
CA LEU A 16 -2.38 19.19 -5.89
C LEU A 16 -3.39 19.64 -6.97
N GLN A 17 -4.49 18.92 -7.17
CA GLN A 17 -5.57 19.25 -8.11
C GLN A 17 -6.71 20.07 -7.48
N LYS A 18 -6.55 20.55 -6.23
CA LYS A 18 -7.57 21.29 -5.45
C LYS A 18 -8.90 20.53 -5.22
N LYS A 19 -8.93 19.22 -5.45
CA LYS A 19 -10.09 18.34 -5.17
C LYS A 19 -9.92 17.68 -3.80
N PHE A 20 -10.11 18.48 -2.76
CA PHE A 20 -9.87 18.09 -1.36
C PHE A 20 -10.81 17.00 -0.86
N ASP A 21 -12.02 16.94 -1.39
CA ASP A 21 -13.05 15.94 -1.08
C ASP A 21 -12.58 14.51 -1.44
N ARG A 22 -12.16 14.31 -2.70
CA ARG A 22 -11.65 13.02 -3.16
C ARG A 22 -10.34 12.66 -2.49
N ALA A 23 -9.45 13.64 -2.33
CA ALA A 23 -8.17 13.46 -1.64
C ALA A 23 -8.37 12.93 -0.21
N ALA A 24 -9.31 13.52 0.55
CA ALA A 24 -9.59 13.15 1.93
C ALA A 24 -10.18 11.74 2.03
N VAL A 25 -11.16 11.40 1.18
CA VAL A 25 -11.79 10.06 1.21
C VAL A 25 -10.74 8.97 0.92
N PHE A 26 -9.91 9.15 -0.11
CA PHE A 26 -8.87 8.17 -0.44
C PHE A 26 -7.77 8.09 0.62
N PHE A 27 -7.30 9.24 1.12
CA PHE A 27 -6.30 9.27 2.19
C PHE A 27 -6.80 8.55 3.45
N VAL A 28 -8.00 8.88 3.92
CA VAL A 28 -8.60 8.26 5.10
C VAL A 28 -8.81 6.76 4.89
N SER A 29 -9.29 6.35 3.72
CA SER A 29 -9.50 4.93 3.40
C SER A 29 -8.19 4.14 3.40
N ILE A 30 -7.16 4.64 2.73
CA ILE A 30 -5.84 3.98 2.65
C ILE A 30 -5.20 3.92 4.04
N CYS A 31 -5.23 5.02 4.80
CA CYS A 31 -4.72 5.05 6.16
C CYS A 31 -5.49 4.10 7.10
N ALA A 32 -6.82 4.03 6.98
CA ALA A 32 -7.63 3.11 7.78
C ALA A 32 -7.31 1.64 7.46
N LEU A 33 -7.22 1.27 6.19
CA LEU A 33 -6.86 -0.08 5.77
C LEU A 33 -5.46 -0.47 6.24
N ALA A 34 -4.48 0.43 6.10
CA ALA A 34 -3.12 0.20 6.56
C ALA A 34 -3.04 0.09 8.09
N ALA A 35 -3.71 0.99 8.82
CA ALA A 35 -3.71 0.98 10.29
C ALA A 35 -4.41 -0.26 10.85
N LEU A 36 -5.55 -0.66 10.28
CA LEU A 36 -6.25 -1.90 10.65
C LEU A 36 -5.40 -3.13 10.32
N GLY A 37 -4.77 -3.15 9.15
CA GLY A 37 -3.85 -4.23 8.77
C GLY A 37 -2.72 -4.39 9.78
N LEU A 38 -2.04 -3.31 10.13
CA LEU A 38 -0.96 -3.32 11.11
C LEU A 38 -1.45 -3.69 12.53
N ALA A 39 -2.61 -3.17 12.95
CA ALA A 39 -3.21 -3.51 14.25
C ALA A 39 -3.59 -4.99 14.36
N MET A 40 -3.96 -5.60 13.24
CA MET A 40 -4.24 -7.04 13.13
C MET A 40 -2.97 -7.90 13.04
N GLY A 41 -1.79 -7.28 12.96
CA GLY A 41 -0.52 -8.00 12.85
C GLY A 41 -0.18 -8.40 11.42
N ALA A 42 -0.48 -7.55 10.43
CA ALA A 42 -0.10 -7.75 9.04
C ALA A 42 1.36 -8.15 8.89
N LYS A 43 1.62 -9.16 8.06
CA LYS A 43 2.96 -9.48 7.59
C LYS A 43 3.30 -8.59 6.42
N LEU A 44 4.30 -7.74 6.58
CA LEU A 44 4.81 -6.97 5.45
C LEU A 44 5.81 -7.86 4.70
N TYR A 45 5.54 -8.11 3.43
CA TYR A 45 6.47 -8.80 2.55
C TYR A 45 7.73 -7.94 2.39
N GLY A 46 8.90 -8.58 2.36
CA GLY A 46 10.16 -7.88 2.23
C GLY A 46 11.34 -8.83 2.13
N PRO A 47 12.51 -8.34 1.69
CA PRO A 47 13.72 -9.15 1.59
C PRO A 47 14.17 -9.63 2.98
N PRO A 48 14.71 -10.87 3.10
CA PRO A 48 15.08 -11.78 2.01
C PRO A 48 13.93 -12.68 1.52
N PHE A 49 13.77 -12.77 0.19
CA PHE A 49 12.84 -13.71 -0.44
C PHE A 49 13.42 -15.13 -0.37
N VAL A 50 12.76 -16.02 0.36
CA VAL A 50 13.15 -17.42 0.47
C VAL A 50 12.93 -18.09 -0.89
N ARG A 51 14.03 -18.44 -1.60
CA ARG A 51 13.96 -19.13 -2.91
C ARG A 51 13.71 -20.63 -2.78
N ASP A 52 13.90 -21.19 -1.59
CA ASP A 52 13.86 -22.63 -1.35
C ASP A 52 12.43 -23.22 -1.36
N GLN A 53 11.40 -22.38 -1.42
CA GLN A 53 9.99 -22.79 -1.41
C GLN A 53 9.39 -22.99 -2.82
N GLY A 54 10.21 -22.88 -3.87
CA GLY A 54 9.80 -23.07 -5.26
C GLY A 54 9.33 -21.77 -5.96
N LEU A 55 9.31 -21.82 -7.30
CA LEU A 55 9.12 -20.65 -8.17
C LEU A 55 7.77 -19.94 -7.95
N PHE A 56 6.70 -20.70 -7.75
CA PHE A 56 5.34 -20.14 -7.58
C PHE A 56 5.20 -19.32 -6.29
N LEU A 57 5.62 -19.87 -5.15
CA LEU A 57 5.58 -19.17 -3.86
C LEU A 57 6.51 -17.96 -3.83
N PHE A 58 7.68 -18.07 -4.48
CA PHE A 58 8.57 -16.93 -4.69
C PHE A 58 7.87 -15.80 -5.45
N LEU A 59 7.17 -16.11 -6.54
CA LEU A 59 6.44 -15.12 -7.34
C LEU A 59 5.34 -14.43 -6.54
N LEU A 60 4.60 -15.17 -5.71
CA LEU A 60 3.59 -14.60 -4.81
C LEU A 60 4.20 -13.68 -3.77
N HIS A 61 5.36 -14.03 -3.19
CA HIS A 61 6.06 -13.15 -2.25
C HIS A 61 6.57 -11.87 -2.92
N VAL A 62 7.09 -11.96 -4.14
CA VAL A 62 7.50 -10.77 -4.90
C VAL A 62 6.29 -9.91 -5.23
N LEU A 63 5.17 -10.51 -5.64
CA LEU A 63 3.95 -9.77 -5.94
C LEU A 63 3.36 -9.12 -4.68
N GLY A 64 3.36 -9.83 -3.55
CA GLY A 64 2.97 -9.29 -2.25
C GLY A 64 3.83 -8.11 -1.84
N PHE A 65 5.15 -8.20 -2.04
CA PHE A 65 6.08 -7.09 -1.81
C PHE A 65 5.80 -5.90 -2.72
N VAL A 66 5.48 -6.11 -3.99
CA VAL A 66 5.10 -5.03 -4.91
C VAL A 66 3.78 -4.38 -4.46
N GLY A 67 2.82 -5.17 -3.97
CA GLY A 67 1.58 -4.67 -3.38
C GLY A 67 1.81 -3.81 -2.15
N ASP A 68 2.67 -4.27 -1.23
CA ASP A 68 3.03 -3.54 -0.02
C ASP A 68 3.83 -2.26 -0.35
N LEU A 69 4.75 -2.31 -1.32
CA LEU A 69 5.42 -1.12 -1.86
C LEU A 69 4.43 -0.11 -2.46
N GLY A 70 3.30 -0.59 -2.95
CA GLY A 70 2.18 0.23 -3.39
C GLY A 70 1.70 1.20 -2.32
N ALA A 71 1.82 0.86 -1.03
CA ALA A 71 1.41 1.73 0.08
C ALA A 71 2.35 2.93 0.32
N GLY A 72 3.46 3.00 -0.42
CA GLY A 72 4.36 4.16 -0.41
C GLY A 72 4.93 4.45 0.97
N LEU A 73 4.73 5.67 1.48
CA LEU A 73 5.26 6.10 2.78
C LEU A 73 4.77 5.23 3.95
N LEU A 74 3.55 4.67 3.88
CA LEU A 74 3.00 3.83 4.95
C LEU A 74 3.81 2.53 5.11
N PHE A 75 4.29 1.96 4.00
CA PHE A 75 5.17 0.80 4.03
C PHE A 75 6.51 1.12 4.68
N PHE A 76 7.15 2.22 4.28
CA PHE A 76 8.42 2.63 4.87
C PHE A 76 8.29 2.97 6.36
N ALA A 77 7.21 3.66 6.75
CA ALA A 77 6.94 3.98 8.16
C ALA A 77 6.73 2.71 9.01
N ALA A 78 5.91 1.77 8.53
CA ALA A 78 5.69 0.50 9.20
C ALA A 78 6.98 -0.33 9.32
N ARG A 79 7.78 -0.39 8.23
CA ARG A 79 9.06 -1.10 8.20
C ARG A 79 10.08 -0.51 9.17
N PHE A 80 10.15 0.83 9.26
CA PHE A 80 11.04 1.54 10.17
C PHE A 80 10.67 1.31 11.64
N GLN A 81 9.38 1.23 11.93
CA GLN A 81 8.86 0.88 13.27
C GLN A 81 9.00 -0.62 13.61
N GLY A 82 9.53 -1.44 12.69
CA GLY A 82 9.64 -2.89 12.89
C GLY A 82 8.30 -3.63 12.86
N LEU A 83 7.23 -2.97 12.44
CA LEU A 83 5.89 -3.56 12.34
C LEU A 83 5.84 -4.56 11.18
N GLY A 84 5.15 -5.68 11.41
CA GLY A 84 4.98 -6.76 10.42
C GLY A 84 6.22 -7.60 10.11
N GLN A 85 7.29 -7.47 10.91
CA GLN A 85 8.48 -8.34 10.86
C GLN A 85 8.29 -9.67 11.58
N VAL A 86 7.51 -9.67 12.65
CA VAL A 86 7.24 -10.86 13.45
C VAL A 86 5.90 -11.42 13.01
N TYR A 87 5.95 -12.55 12.31
CA TYR A 87 4.73 -13.25 11.89
C TYR A 87 4.11 -13.93 13.12
N LEU A 88 3.14 -13.26 13.75
CA LEU A 88 2.27 -13.93 14.70
C LEU A 88 1.30 -14.80 13.90
N SER A 89 1.62 -16.09 13.79
CA SER A 89 0.77 -17.10 13.13
C SER A 89 -0.56 -17.22 13.87
N ARG A 90 -1.50 -16.36 13.49
CA ARG A 90 -2.84 -16.23 14.06
C ARG A 90 -3.72 -15.81 12.90
N ALA A 91 -4.92 -16.40 12.76
CA ALA A 91 -5.81 -16.14 11.62
C ALA A 91 -6.04 -14.63 11.35
N VAL A 92 -6.01 -13.82 12.41
CA VAL A 92 -6.12 -12.36 12.36
C VAL A 92 -4.98 -11.70 11.57
N GLY A 93 -3.75 -12.20 11.65
CA GLY A 93 -2.58 -11.65 10.95
C GLY A 93 -2.62 -11.89 9.43
N ASP A 94 -3.22 -13.00 8.99
CA ASP A 94 -3.41 -13.29 7.57
C ASP A 94 -4.40 -12.30 6.95
N TYR A 95 -5.51 -12.03 7.65
CA TYR A 95 -6.44 -10.97 7.24
C TYR A 95 -5.79 -9.59 7.27
N GLY A 96 -4.99 -9.29 8.31
CA GLY A 96 -4.26 -8.03 8.39
C GLY A 96 -3.32 -7.79 7.20
N THR A 97 -2.65 -8.84 6.74
CA THR A 97 -1.78 -8.81 5.56
C THR A 97 -2.57 -8.42 4.31
N VAL A 98 -3.75 -9.01 4.11
CA VAL A 98 -4.63 -8.66 2.98
C VAL A 98 -5.13 -7.22 3.08
N PHE A 99 -5.46 -6.73 4.28
CA PHE A 99 -5.85 -5.32 4.49
C PHE A 99 -4.72 -4.35 4.11
N PHE A 100 -3.48 -4.66 4.48
CA PHE A 100 -2.33 -3.83 4.14
C PHE A 100 -2.05 -3.85 2.63
N LEU A 101 -2.14 -5.03 1.99
CA LEU A 101 -2.05 -5.19 0.55
C LEU A 101 -3.13 -4.39 -0.19
N ALA A 102 -4.37 -4.41 0.30
CA ALA A 102 -5.47 -3.64 -0.26
C ALA A 102 -5.21 -2.13 -0.15
N ALA A 103 -4.63 -1.66 0.97
CA ALA A 103 -4.20 -0.27 1.13
C ALA A 103 -3.17 0.13 0.07
N GLY A 104 -2.18 -0.74 -0.19
CA GLY A 104 -1.14 -0.48 -1.18
C GLY A 104 -1.64 -0.46 -2.63
N LEU A 105 -2.51 -1.41 -2.99
CA LEU A 105 -3.16 -1.43 -4.29
C LEU A 105 -4.07 -0.22 -4.49
N LEU A 106 -4.84 0.17 -3.46
CA LEU A 106 -5.70 1.35 -3.53
C LEU A 106 -4.87 2.62 -3.71
N ASN A 107 -3.72 2.75 -3.02
CA ASN A 107 -2.81 3.88 -3.20
C ASN A 107 -2.29 3.96 -4.65
N LEU A 108 -1.89 2.84 -5.25
CA LEU A 108 -1.49 2.77 -6.65
C LEU A 108 -2.63 3.20 -7.61
N LEU A 109 -3.85 2.71 -7.39
CA LEU A 109 -5.00 3.10 -8.19
C LEU A 109 -5.31 4.60 -8.06
N THR A 110 -5.20 5.17 -6.86
CA THR A 110 -5.39 6.61 -6.67
C THR A 110 -4.28 7.45 -7.30
N ALA A 111 -3.05 6.95 -7.32
CA ALA A 111 -1.94 7.59 -8.03
C ALA A 111 -2.17 7.56 -9.56
N LEU A 112 -2.71 6.47 -10.08
CA LEU A 112 -3.11 6.35 -11.50
C LEU A 112 -4.31 7.25 -11.83
N ASP A 113 -5.33 7.31 -10.99
CA ASP A 113 -6.49 8.19 -11.20
C ASP A 113 -6.07 9.67 -11.19
N ALA A 114 -5.22 10.08 -10.24
CA ALA A 114 -4.65 11.42 -10.22
C ALA A 114 -3.81 11.72 -11.47
N TYR A 115 -3.09 10.73 -12.01
CA TYR A 115 -2.37 10.87 -13.27
C TYR A 115 -3.32 11.04 -14.47
N ASP A 116 -4.38 10.25 -14.56
CA ASP A 116 -5.38 10.35 -15.63
C ASP A 116 -6.12 11.70 -15.62
N VAL A 117 -6.45 12.21 -14.43
CA VAL A 117 -7.00 13.57 -14.27
C VAL A 117 -5.98 14.63 -14.70
N ALA A 118 -4.70 14.47 -14.36
CA ALA A 118 -3.65 15.41 -14.76
C ALA A 118 -3.38 15.41 -16.27
N VAL A 119 -3.58 14.28 -16.96
CA VAL A 119 -3.46 14.14 -18.42
C VAL A 119 -4.73 14.66 -19.14
N GLY A 120 -5.78 15.06 -18.40
CA GLY A 120 -7.00 15.61 -18.97
C GLY A 120 -7.92 14.55 -19.60
N LYS A 121 -7.77 13.27 -19.22
CA LYS A 121 -8.65 12.19 -19.69
C LYS A 121 -9.96 12.08 -18.89
N LYS A 122 -10.02 12.68 -17.70
CA LYS A 122 -11.21 12.76 -16.84
C LYS A 122 -11.24 14.06 -16.05
N GLU A 123 -12.45 14.59 -15.85
CA GLU A 123 -12.68 15.84 -15.12
C GLU A 123 -12.48 15.74 -13.62
#